data_AF-A0A256YZ15-F1
#
_entry.id   AF-A0A256YZ15-F1
#
_cell.length_a   1.000
_cell.length_b   1.000
_cell.length_c   1.000
_cell.angle_alpha   90.00
_cell.angle_beta   90.00
_cell.angle_gamma   90.00
#
_symmetry.space_group_name_H-M   'P 1'
#
loop_
_entity.id
_entity.type
_entity.pdbx_description
1 polymer ?
#
loop_
_entity_poly.entity_id
_entity_poly.type
_entity_poly.pdbx_seq_one_letter_code
_entity_poly.pdbx_strand_id
1 'polypeptide(L)'
;MTSDEISKAIDKANMQMAAGEYSKAYNVLKKLAKAYPDTAEAWFMMAEASVGIPKLTIQEIASFYQKACDLAPDNPLYFASYGNFCFENGILKKGEECFLKAAELDDENSAVYLSDLATSYFFSARNFRNHYPNLSDDDILKTSLRYILMAFNIDKEKAITLLGSIET
;
A
#
# COMPACT_ATOMS: atom_id res chain seq x y z
N MET A 1 20.97 -4.83 22.48
CA MET A 1 19.67 -5.40 22.84
C MET A 1 19.40 -6.60 21.94
N THR A 2 18.81 -7.66 22.47
CA THR A 2 18.71 -8.97 21.81
C THR A 2 17.51 -9.01 20.86
N SER A 3 17.55 -9.90 19.86
CA SER A 3 16.39 -10.20 18.98
C SER A 3 15.09 -10.42 19.78
N ASP A 4 15.19 -10.99 20.99
CA ASP A 4 14.10 -11.18 21.94
C ASP A 4 13.41 -9.87 22.40
N GLU A 5 14.13 -8.77 22.55
CA GLU A 5 13.54 -7.48 22.97
C GLU A 5 12.77 -6.81 21.82
N ILE A 6 13.23 -7.00 20.58
CA ILE A 6 12.53 -6.53 19.37
C ILE A 6 11.23 -7.32 19.21
N SER A 7 11.30 -8.65 19.24
CA SER A 7 10.12 -9.53 19.11
C SER A 7 9.07 -9.20 20.18
N LYS A 8 9.46 -9.11 21.45
CA LYS A 8 8.52 -8.78 22.54
C LYS A 8 7.82 -7.43 22.36
N ALA A 9 8.54 -6.43 21.84
CA ALA A 9 7.95 -5.13 21.57
C ALA A 9 6.94 -5.18 20.42
N ILE A 10 7.27 -5.92 19.36
CA ILE A 10 6.39 -6.18 18.20
C ILE A 10 5.14 -6.94 18.63
N ASP A 11 5.30 -8.05 19.36
CA ASP A 11 4.19 -8.88 19.84
C ASP A 11 3.23 -8.06 20.72
N LYS A 12 3.79 -7.24 21.62
CA LYS A 12 3.00 -6.33 22.45
C LYS A 12 2.22 -5.32 21.61
N ALA A 13 2.86 -4.73 20.60
CA ALA A 13 2.20 -3.77 19.72
C ALA A 13 1.08 -4.43 18.91
N ASN A 14 1.29 -5.64 18.39
CA ASN A 14 0.28 -6.44 17.70
C ASN A 14 -0.93 -6.72 18.59
N MET A 15 -0.71 -7.15 19.84
CA MET A 15 -1.81 -7.35 20.81
C MET A 15 -2.59 -6.06 21.07
N GLN A 16 -1.90 -4.92 21.17
CA GLN A 16 -2.54 -3.62 21.36
C GLN A 16 -3.34 -3.18 20.13
N MET A 17 -2.83 -3.42 18.92
CA MET A 17 -3.57 -3.16 17.68
C MET A 17 -4.83 -4.03 17.58
N ALA A 18 -4.72 -5.33 17.88
CA ALA A 18 -5.86 -6.25 17.91
C ALA A 18 -6.93 -5.84 18.94
N ALA A 19 -6.53 -5.16 20.02
CA ALA A 19 -7.44 -4.58 21.01
C ALA A 19 -7.97 -3.17 20.65
N GLY A 20 -7.61 -2.62 19.48
CA GLY A 20 -7.98 -1.26 19.05
C GLY A 20 -7.21 -0.15 19.78
N GLU A 21 -6.18 -0.49 20.55
CA GLU A 21 -5.36 0.45 21.34
C GLU A 21 -4.24 1.09 20.50
N TYR A 22 -4.56 1.61 19.32
CA TYR A 22 -3.61 2.11 18.31
C TYR A 22 -2.58 3.10 18.87
N SER A 23 -3.01 4.04 19.72
CA SER A 23 -2.10 4.99 20.36
C SER A 23 -1.08 4.34 21.29
N LYS A 24 -1.44 3.23 21.96
CA LYS A 24 -0.47 2.49 22.80
C LYS A 24 0.51 1.72 21.93
N ALA A 25 0.03 1.05 20.89
CA ALA A 25 0.86 0.32 19.93
C ALA A 25 1.89 1.26 19.28
N TYR A 26 1.43 2.41 18.76
CA TYR A 26 2.29 3.46 18.21
C TYR A 26 3.39 3.89 19.19
N ASN A 27 3.08 4.07 20.47
CA ASN A 27 4.07 4.48 21.46
C ASN A 27 5.11 3.39 21.78
N VAL A 28 4.72 2.11 21.73
CA VAL A 28 5.66 0.98 21.85
C VAL A 28 6.59 0.97 20.65
N LEU A 29 6.02 1.05 19.45
CA LEU A 29 6.75 0.99 18.18
C LEU A 29 7.65 2.22 17.96
N LYS A 30 7.22 3.41 18.38
CA LYS A 30 8.05 4.62 18.36
C LYS A 30 9.29 4.50 19.24
N LYS A 31 9.15 3.89 20.43
CA LYS A 31 10.30 3.61 21.30
C LYS A 31 11.23 2.58 20.66
N LEU A 32 10.66 1.55 20.04
CA LEU A 32 11.40 0.52 19.32
C LEU A 32 12.19 1.12 18.14
N ALA A 33 11.52 1.84 17.23
CA ALA A 33 12.14 2.49 16.08
C ALA A 33 13.21 3.53 16.49
N LYS A 34 13.05 4.20 17.64
CA LYS A 34 14.08 5.09 18.18
C LYS A 34 15.31 4.34 18.69
N ALA A 35 15.11 3.21 19.35
CA ALA A 35 16.20 2.38 19.87
C ALA A 35 16.91 1.59 18.76
N TYR A 36 16.18 1.22 17.71
CA TYR A 36 16.64 0.43 16.58
C TYR A 36 16.10 1.00 15.26
N PRO A 37 16.75 2.05 14.76
CA PRO A 37 16.28 2.75 13.57
C PRO A 37 16.35 1.91 12.29
N ASP A 38 17.07 0.79 12.30
CA ASP A 38 17.26 -0.08 11.13
C ASP A 38 16.31 -1.30 11.12
N THR A 39 15.40 -1.40 12.09
CA THR A 39 14.39 -2.47 12.12
C THR A 39 13.20 -2.08 11.22
N ALA A 40 13.21 -2.54 9.97
CA ALA A 40 12.16 -2.23 8.98
C ALA A 40 10.73 -2.51 9.49
N GLU A 41 10.54 -3.67 10.12
CA GLU A 41 9.25 -4.10 10.69
C GLU A 41 8.72 -3.13 11.77
N ALA A 42 9.61 -2.54 12.57
CA ALA A 42 9.21 -1.56 13.58
C ALA A 42 8.61 -0.30 12.94
N TRP A 43 9.17 0.17 11.83
CA TRP A 43 8.64 1.30 11.07
C TRP A 43 7.34 0.96 10.37
N PHE A 44 7.27 -0.22 9.75
CA PHE A 44 6.07 -0.72 9.09
C PHE A 44 4.90 -0.78 10.06
N MET A 45 5.07 -1.48 11.19
CA MET A 45 4.03 -1.57 12.20
C MET A 45 3.69 -0.22 12.82
N MET A 46 4.68 0.69 12.95
CA MET A 46 4.41 2.03 13.43
C MET A 46 3.49 2.78 12.47
N ALA A 47 3.65 2.58 11.16
CA ALA A 47 2.76 3.12 10.15
C ALA A 47 1.34 2.56 10.29
N GLU A 48 1.20 1.22 10.34
CA GLU A 48 -0.09 0.52 10.52
C GLU A 48 -0.83 1.01 11.78
N ALA A 49 -0.13 1.10 12.91
CA ALA A 49 -0.70 1.59 14.16
C ALA A 49 -1.08 3.08 14.11
N SER A 50 -0.51 3.85 13.18
CA SER A 50 -0.74 5.29 13.07
C SER A 50 -1.99 5.67 12.27
N VAL A 51 -2.46 4.80 11.37
CA VAL A 51 -3.64 5.06 10.51
C VAL A 51 -4.88 5.41 11.34
N GLY A 52 -5.06 4.75 12.50
CA GLY A 52 -6.17 4.99 13.41
C GLY A 52 -6.00 6.17 14.38
N ILE A 53 -4.95 6.98 14.27
CA ILE A 53 -4.63 8.05 15.23
C ILE A 53 -4.91 9.43 14.63
N PRO A 54 -6.00 10.14 15.04
CA PRO A 54 -6.41 11.41 14.43
C PRO A 54 -5.39 12.55 14.52
N LYS A 55 -4.39 12.43 15.39
CA LYS A 55 -3.36 13.46 15.58
C LYS A 55 -2.20 13.36 14.58
N LEU A 56 -2.04 12.20 13.93
CA LEU A 56 -0.96 11.99 12.98
C LEU A 56 -1.43 12.37 11.58
N THR A 57 -0.61 13.13 10.87
CA THR A 57 -0.91 13.56 9.51
C THR A 57 -0.63 12.46 8.51
N ILE A 58 -1.26 12.56 7.33
CA ILE A 58 -1.03 11.63 6.21
C ILE A 58 0.46 11.56 5.85
N GLN A 59 1.14 12.71 5.84
CA GLN A 59 2.56 12.81 5.52
C GLN A 59 3.46 12.15 6.56
N GLU A 60 3.13 12.27 7.85
CA GLU A 60 3.87 11.58 8.91
C GLU A 60 3.74 10.06 8.76
N ILE A 61 2.53 9.55 8.54
CA ILE A 61 2.28 8.11 8.38
C ILE A 61 2.99 7.59 7.13
N ALA A 62 2.89 8.30 6.01
CA ALA A 62 3.60 7.97 4.78
C ALA A 62 5.12 7.87 4.98
N SER A 63 5.70 8.72 5.84
CA SER A 63 7.14 8.67 6.12
C SER A 63 7.57 7.39 6.85
N PHE A 64 6.68 6.80 7.65
CA PHE A 64 6.96 5.53 8.35
C PHE A 64 6.93 4.35 7.38
N TYR A 65 5.95 4.30 6.48
CA TYR A 65 5.93 3.33 5.39
C TYR A 65 7.15 3.44 4.48
N GLN A 66 7.49 4.67 4.05
CA GLN A 66 8.66 4.89 3.20
C GLN A 66 9.94 4.41 3.89
N LYS A 67 10.10 4.70 5.19
CA LYS A 67 11.26 4.22 5.97
C LYS A 67 11.32 2.70 6.04
N ALA A 68 10.19 2.00 6.19
CA ALA A 68 10.14 0.55 6.16
C ALA A 68 10.55 -0.02 4.79
N CYS A 69 10.05 0.57 3.70
CA CYS A 69 10.41 0.19 2.33
C CYS A 69 11.89 0.45 2.03
N ASP A 70 12.46 1.56 2.52
CA ASP A 70 13.88 1.89 2.32
C ASP A 70 14.80 0.89 3.04
N LEU A 71 14.38 0.37 4.20
CA LEU A 71 15.14 -0.60 4.99
C LEU A 71 14.98 -2.04 4.49
N ALA A 72 13.85 -2.38 3.87
CA ALA A 72 13.56 -3.68 3.30
C ALA A 72 13.02 -3.53 1.87
N PRO A 73 13.88 -3.16 0.89
CA PRO A 73 13.47 -2.83 -0.47
C PRO A 73 13.04 -4.05 -1.30
N ASP A 74 13.18 -5.25 -0.75
CA ASP A 74 12.80 -6.54 -1.32
C ASP A 74 11.51 -7.10 -0.70
N ASN A 75 10.84 -6.37 0.19
CA ASN A 75 9.61 -6.82 0.84
C ASN A 75 8.35 -6.29 0.11
N PRO A 76 7.69 -7.10 -0.75
CA PRO A 76 6.52 -6.66 -1.52
C PRO A 76 5.34 -6.23 -0.64
N LEU A 77 5.19 -6.83 0.55
CA LEU A 77 4.11 -6.51 1.48
C LEU A 77 4.19 -5.06 1.94
N TYR A 78 5.39 -4.55 2.24
CA TYR A 78 5.56 -3.17 2.70
C TYR A 78 5.18 -2.17 1.62
N PHE A 79 5.52 -2.45 0.36
CA PHE A 79 5.10 -1.64 -0.76
C PHE A 79 3.59 -1.73 -1.00
N ALA A 80 2.99 -2.93 -0.98
CA ALA A 80 1.54 -3.08 -1.17
C ALA A 80 0.74 -2.34 -0.09
N SER A 81 1.11 -2.47 1.19
CA SER A 81 0.46 -1.74 2.29
C SER A 81 0.65 -0.22 2.18
N TYR A 82 1.84 0.24 1.79
CA TYR A 82 2.04 1.67 1.56
C TYR A 82 1.19 2.17 0.37
N GLY A 83 1.08 1.36 -0.68
CA GLY A 83 0.22 1.63 -1.83
C GLY A 83 -1.25 1.79 -1.43
N ASN A 84 -1.75 0.87 -0.61
CA ASN A 84 -3.09 0.94 -0.03
C ASN A 84 -3.30 2.23 0.77
N PHE A 85 -2.41 2.52 1.71
CA PHE A 85 -2.46 3.76 2.48
C PHE A 85 -2.48 5.00 1.57
N CYS A 86 -1.67 5.01 0.50
CA CYS A 86 -1.67 6.09 -0.47
C CYS A 86 -3.02 6.22 -1.19
N PHE A 87 -3.61 5.13 -1.66
CA PHE A 87 -4.92 5.18 -2.34
C PHE A 87 -6.06 5.58 -1.41
N GLU A 88 -6.08 5.11 -0.17
CA GLU A 88 -7.06 5.52 0.85
C GLU A 88 -7.00 7.02 1.15
N ASN A 89 -5.83 7.65 0.91
CA ASN A 89 -5.59 9.07 1.14
C ASN A 89 -5.50 9.89 -0.16
N GLY A 90 -5.88 9.29 -1.30
CA GLY A 90 -5.96 9.99 -2.58
C GLY A 90 -4.61 10.36 -3.19
N ILE A 91 -3.52 9.68 -2.83
CA ILE A 91 -2.16 9.87 -3.34
C ILE A 91 -1.92 8.89 -4.50
N LEU A 92 -2.55 9.13 -5.65
CA LEU A 92 -2.63 8.16 -6.75
C LEU A 92 -1.26 7.72 -7.27
N LYS A 93 -0.37 8.68 -7.57
CA LYS A 93 0.94 8.40 -8.17
C LYS A 93 1.78 7.47 -7.29
N LYS A 94 1.85 7.77 -5.98
CA LYS A 94 2.64 6.96 -5.05
C LYS A 94 2.01 5.59 -4.82
N GLY A 95 0.68 5.52 -4.78
CA GLY A 95 -0.06 4.25 -4.73
C GLY A 95 0.32 3.33 -5.90
N GLU A 96 0.29 3.86 -7.11
CA GLU A 96 0.72 3.15 -8.33
C GLU A 96 2.16 2.67 -8.25
N GLU A 97 3.11 3.57 -7.93
CA GLU A 97 4.53 3.22 -7.83
C GLU A 97 4.78 2.06 -6.85
N CYS A 98 4.09 2.06 -5.70
CA CYS A 98 4.30 1.01 -4.69
C CYS A 98 3.71 -0.33 -5.14
N PHE A 99 2.51 -0.36 -5.71
CA PHE A 99 1.93 -1.62 -6.19
C PHE A 99 2.70 -2.20 -7.38
N LEU A 100 3.16 -1.36 -8.32
CA LEU A 100 4.03 -1.82 -9.39
C LEU A 100 5.34 -2.40 -8.85
N LYS A 101 5.90 -1.80 -7.79
CA LYS A 101 7.09 -2.34 -7.14
C LYS A 101 6.81 -3.68 -6.44
N ALA A 102 5.67 -3.82 -5.74
CA ALA A 102 5.28 -5.09 -5.14
C ALA A 102 5.13 -6.20 -6.20
N ALA A 103 4.49 -5.87 -7.33
CA ALA A 103 4.30 -6.79 -8.46
C ALA A 103 5.60 -7.19 -9.17
N GLU A 104 6.65 -6.37 -9.10
CA GLU A 104 8.00 -6.67 -9.62
C GLU A 104 8.81 -7.54 -8.65
N LEU A 105 8.58 -7.40 -7.34
CA LEU A 105 9.33 -8.13 -6.31
C LEU A 105 8.81 -9.55 -6.08
N ASP A 106 7.54 -9.80 -6.41
CA ASP A 106 6.88 -11.08 -6.23
C ASP A 106 6.07 -11.44 -7.48
N ASP A 107 6.77 -12.11 -8.41
CA ASP A 107 6.22 -12.57 -9.68
C ASP A 107 5.04 -13.53 -9.50
N GLU A 108 5.03 -14.33 -8.42
CA GLU A 108 3.97 -15.31 -8.15
C GLU A 108 2.65 -14.62 -7.81
N ASN A 109 2.70 -13.53 -7.05
CA ASN A 109 1.54 -12.73 -6.67
C ASN A 109 1.35 -11.47 -7.53
N SER A 110 2.16 -11.26 -8.57
CA SER A 110 2.12 -10.07 -9.43
C SER A 110 0.72 -9.77 -9.97
N ALA A 111 -0.01 -10.80 -10.41
CA ALA A 111 -1.38 -10.66 -10.90
C ALA A 111 -2.36 -10.17 -9.82
N VAL A 112 -2.15 -10.55 -8.55
CA VAL A 112 -2.96 -10.07 -7.41
C VAL A 112 -2.68 -8.60 -7.16
N TYR A 113 -1.40 -8.21 -7.04
CA TYR A 113 -1.02 -6.81 -6.84
C TYR A 113 -1.51 -5.88 -7.96
N LEU A 114 -1.45 -6.34 -9.22
CA LEU A 114 -1.96 -5.57 -10.36
C LEU A 114 -3.50 -5.46 -10.38
N SER A 115 -4.20 -6.48 -9.90
CA SER A 115 -5.66 -6.45 -9.73
C SER A 115 -6.07 -5.48 -8.60
N ASP A 116 -5.34 -5.50 -7.49
CA ASP A 116 -5.55 -4.58 -6.37
C ASP A 116 -5.22 -3.13 -6.78
N LEU A 117 -4.15 -2.93 -7.57
CA LEU A 117 -3.82 -1.64 -8.15
C LEU A 117 -4.95 -1.11 -9.04
N ALA A 118 -5.50 -1.96 -9.92
CA ALA A 118 -6.61 -1.58 -10.79
C ALA A 118 -7.82 -1.07 -10.01
N THR A 119 -8.24 -1.83 -9.01
CA THR A 119 -9.43 -1.51 -8.21
C THR A 119 -9.18 -0.31 -7.31
N SER A 120 -8.03 -0.27 -6.63
CA SER A 120 -7.66 0.83 -5.73
C SER A 120 -7.52 2.16 -6.48
N TYR A 121 -6.87 2.16 -7.66
CA TYR A 121 -6.77 3.35 -8.50
C TYR A 121 -8.17 3.83 -8.93
N PHE A 122 -9.02 2.92 -9.42
CA PHE A 122 -10.38 3.25 -9.84
C PHE A 122 -11.19 3.95 -8.74
N PHE A 123 -11.24 3.35 -7.54
CA PHE A 123 -12.00 3.91 -6.43
C PHE A 123 -11.37 5.19 -5.89
N SER A 124 -10.05 5.22 -5.69
CA SER A 124 -9.35 6.38 -5.15
C SER A 124 -9.48 7.59 -6.07
N ALA A 125 -9.27 7.42 -7.38
CA ALA A 125 -9.35 8.52 -8.34
C ALA A 125 -10.75 9.15 -8.39
N ARG A 126 -11.80 8.33 -8.25
CA ARG A 126 -13.20 8.81 -8.20
C ARG A 126 -13.53 9.49 -6.88
N ASN A 127 -13.10 8.90 -5.76
CA ASN A 127 -13.35 9.44 -4.41
C ASN A 127 -12.63 10.78 -4.20
N PHE A 128 -11.42 10.91 -4.73
CA PHE A 128 -10.58 12.11 -4.63
C PHE A 128 -10.55 12.95 -5.90
N ARG A 129 -11.60 12.89 -6.74
CA ARG A 129 -11.66 13.60 -8.03
C ARG A 129 -11.34 15.10 -7.95
N ASN A 130 -11.65 15.74 -6.81
CA ASN A 130 -11.37 17.16 -6.59
C ASN A 130 -9.87 17.47 -6.52
N HIS A 131 -9.02 16.48 -6.17
CA HIS A 131 -7.56 16.61 -6.21
C HIS A 131 -7.02 16.50 -7.65
N TYR A 132 -7.81 15.94 -8.57
CA TYR A 132 -7.40 15.59 -9.94
C TYR A 132 -8.42 16.10 -10.98
N PRO A 133 -8.67 17.42 -11.08
CA PRO A 133 -9.75 17.97 -11.91
C PRO A 133 -9.60 17.71 -13.42
N ASN A 134 -8.40 17.35 -13.87
CA ASN A 134 -8.10 17.05 -15.27
C ASN A 134 -8.16 15.55 -15.59
N LEU A 135 -8.42 14.69 -14.60
CA LEU A 135 -8.51 13.26 -14.79
C LEU A 135 -9.96 12.90 -15.12
N SER A 136 -10.24 12.55 -16.38
CA SER A 136 -11.60 12.20 -16.81
C SER A 136 -11.98 10.77 -16.37
N ASP A 137 -13.29 10.48 -16.33
CA ASP A 137 -13.78 9.12 -16.05
C ASP A 137 -13.19 8.09 -17.05
N ASP A 138 -13.06 8.47 -18.32
CA ASP A 138 -12.43 7.66 -19.35
C ASP A 138 -10.94 7.40 -19.06
N ASP A 139 -10.20 8.39 -18.56
CA ASP A 139 -8.79 8.20 -18.19
C ASP A 139 -8.65 7.26 -17.00
N ILE A 140 -9.56 7.36 -16.03
CA ILE A 140 -9.61 6.45 -14.88
C ILE A 140 -9.90 5.02 -15.36
N LEU A 141 -10.92 4.85 -16.21
CA LEU A 141 -11.30 3.54 -16.75
C LEU A 141 -10.17 2.93 -17.60
N LYS A 142 -9.56 3.72 -18.51
CA LYS A 142 -8.43 3.26 -19.33
C LYS A 142 -7.25 2.82 -18.47
N THR A 143 -6.91 3.60 -17.44
CA THR A 143 -5.79 3.31 -16.56
C THR A 143 -6.05 2.05 -15.73
N SER A 144 -7.25 1.92 -15.16
CA SER A 144 -7.65 0.76 -14.36
C SER A 144 -7.72 -0.51 -15.23
N LEU A 145 -8.30 -0.41 -16.43
CA LEU A 145 -8.34 -1.50 -17.40
C LEU A 145 -6.93 -1.95 -17.80
N ARG A 146 -6.00 -1.02 -18.01
CA ARG A 146 -4.60 -1.34 -18.31
C ARG A 146 -4.00 -2.26 -17.25
N TYR A 147 -4.22 -1.99 -15.97
CA TYR A 147 -3.69 -2.84 -14.89
C TYR A 147 -4.35 -4.22 -14.85
N ILE A 148 -5.67 -4.33 -15.11
CA ILE A 148 -6.34 -5.64 -15.25
C ILE A 148 -5.76 -6.45 -16.41
N LEU A 149 -5.54 -5.80 -17.55
CA LEU A 149 -4.92 -6.45 -18.70
C LEU A 149 -3.50 -6.92 -18.40
N MET A 150 -2.71 -6.11 -17.68
CA MET A 150 -1.39 -6.51 -17.18
C MET A 150 -1.48 -7.71 -16.23
N ALA A 151 -2.42 -7.69 -15.27
CA ALA A 151 -2.63 -8.77 -14.30
C ALA A 151 -2.91 -10.11 -14.98
N PHE A 152 -3.65 -10.10 -16.10
CA PHE A 152 -4.01 -11.32 -16.85
C PHE A 152 -3.06 -11.62 -18.01
N ASN A 153 -2.00 -10.83 -18.18
CA ASN A 153 -1.08 -10.93 -19.30
C ASN A 153 -1.81 -10.93 -20.66
N ILE A 154 -2.75 -10.00 -20.82
CA ILE A 154 -3.54 -9.80 -22.04
C ILE A 154 -3.06 -8.51 -22.71
N ASP A 155 -2.54 -8.62 -23.93
CA ASP A 155 -2.21 -7.43 -24.73
C ASP A 155 -3.47 -6.74 -25.29
N LYS A 156 -3.26 -5.55 -25.88
CA LYS A 156 -4.32 -4.74 -26.45
C LYS A 156 -5.08 -5.45 -27.58
N GLU A 157 -4.40 -6.18 -28.46
CA GLU A 157 -5.02 -6.81 -29.62
C GLU A 157 -5.95 -7.94 -29.17
N LYS A 158 -5.45 -8.80 -28.29
CA LYS A 158 -6.21 -9.88 -27.66
C LYS A 158 -7.39 -9.33 -26.86
N ALA A 159 -7.22 -8.24 -26.12
CA ALA A 159 -8.31 -7.60 -25.39
C ALA A 159 -9.44 -7.14 -26.32
N ILE A 160 -9.11 -6.51 -27.45
CA ILE A 160 -10.11 -6.07 -28.46
C ILE A 160 -10.87 -7.26 -29.04
N THR A 161 -10.16 -8.34 -29.38
CA THR A 161 -10.80 -9.57 -29.88
C THR A 161 -11.76 -10.16 -28.86
N LEU A 162 -11.35 -10.27 -27.59
CA LEU A 162 -12.19 -10.81 -26.53
C LEU A 162 -13.45 -9.96 -26.32
N LEU A 163 -13.33 -8.64 -26.27
CA LEU A 163 -14.47 -7.73 -26.09
C LEU A 163 -15.51 -7.86 -27.22
N GLY A 164 -15.09 -8.10 -28.46
CA GLY A 164 -16.00 -8.32 -29.58
C GLY A 164 -16.75 -9.67 -29.53
N SER A 165 -16.32 -10.60 -28.67
CA SER A 165 -16.88 -11.94 -28.54
C SER A 165 -17.70 -12.17 -27.26
N ILE A 166 -17.67 -11.22 -26.33
CA ILE A 166 -18.45 -11.27 -25.09
C ILE A 166 -19.90 -10.89 -25.42
N GLU A 167 -20.84 -11.81 -25.16
CA GLU A 167 -22.27 -11.48 -25.20
C GLU A 167 -22.61 -10.53 -24.05
N THR A 168 -23.16 -9.36 -24.38
CA THR A 168 -23.59 -8.33 -23.43
C THR A 168 -25.07 -8.43 -23.11
#